data_AF-A0A183EID5-F1
#
_entry.id   AF-A0A183EID5-F1
#
_cell.length_a   1.000
_cell.length_b   1.000
_cell.length_c   1.000
_cell.angle_alpha   90.00
_cell.angle_beta   90.00
_cell.angle_gamma   90.00
#
_symmetry.space_group_name_H-M   'P 1'
#
loop_
_entity.id
_entity.type
_entity.pdbx_description
1 polymer ?
#
loop_
_entity_poly.entity_id
_entity_poly.type
_entity_poly.pdbx_seq_one_letter_code
_entity_poly.pdbx_strand_id
1 'polypeptide(L)'
;MVKPISVTFTQNRGADAGPFWIGIRKINGIWQVPAQNNVTASTMGWSTPFGYEPAVNSTWRVGEPDGCCPPDVTCAISNYAGTYNWDDAGCQTVWTGKTGVVCQRYTFQPVF
;
A
#
# COMPACT_ATOMS: atom_id res chain seq x y z
N MET A 1 15.73 -1.31 22.72
CA MET A 1 14.63 -0.33 22.61
C MET A 1 14.27 -0.22 21.13
N VAL A 2 13.14 -0.76 20.69
CA VAL A 2 12.73 -0.72 19.27
C VAL A 2 12.17 0.67 19.00
N LYS A 3 12.83 1.46 18.13
CA LYS A 3 12.29 2.76 17.73
C LYS A 3 11.01 2.53 16.92
N PRO A 4 9.90 3.21 17.21
CA PRO A 4 8.70 3.12 16.39
C PRO A 4 9.03 3.58 14.97
N ILE A 5 8.58 2.82 13.98
CA ILE A 5 8.67 3.22 12.58
C ILE A 5 7.62 4.32 12.37
N SER A 6 8.05 5.48 11.88
CA SER A 6 7.15 6.56 11.51
C SER A 6 6.99 6.54 10.00
N VAL A 7 5.81 6.12 9.54
CA VAL A 7 5.44 6.18 8.12
C VAL A 7 4.94 7.57 7.83
N THR A 8 5.65 8.31 6.99
CA THR A 8 5.15 9.56 6.42
C THR A 8 4.47 9.24 5.09
N PHE A 9 3.15 9.37 5.05
CA PHE A 9 2.39 9.30 3.81
C PHE A 9 2.41 10.68 3.15
N THR A 10 2.99 10.80 1.96
CA THR A 10 2.79 11.99 1.13
C THR A 10 1.60 11.73 0.22
N GLN A 11 0.41 12.19 0.63
CA GLN A 11 -0.71 12.30 -0.29
C GLN A 11 -0.40 13.47 -1.25
N ASN A 12 -0.50 13.24 -2.55
CA ASN A 12 -0.56 14.36 -3.48
C ASN A 12 -1.80 15.19 -3.12
N ARG A 13 -1.58 16.39 -2.56
CA ARG A 13 -2.62 17.34 -2.17
C ARG A 13 -3.29 17.89 -3.44
N GLY A 14 -4.35 17.22 -3.89
CA GLY A 14 -5.40 17.83 -4.70
C GLY A 14 -6.73 17.62 -3.96
N ALA A 15 -7.50 18.68 -3.73
CA ALA A 15 -8.74 18.67 -2.95
C ALA A 15 -9.91 17.86 -3.58
N ASP A 16 -9.65 17.04 -4.60
CA ASP A 16 -10.61 16.22 -5.36
C ASP A 16 -10.42 14.71 -5.11
N ALA A 17 -10.04 14.32 -3.89
CA ALA A 17 -9.47 13.00 -3.56
C ALA A 17 -10.13 11.80 -4.27
N GLY A 18 -9.43 11.28 -5.29
CA GLY A 18 -9.76 9.99 -5.93
C GLY A 18 -9.22 8.79 -5.13
N PRO A 19 -9.24 7.59 -5.72
CA PRO A 19 -8.52 6.44 -5.19
C PRO A 19 -7.01 6.63 -5.28
N PHE A 20 -6.29 5.99 -4.37
CA PHE A 20 -4.84 5.94 -4.40
C PHE A 20 -4.32 4.52 -4.23
N TRP A 21 -3.33 4.17 -5.06
CA TRP A 21 -2.58 2.94 -4.90
C TRP A 21 -1.80 2.96 -3.59
N ILE A 22 -1.93 1.89 -2.83
CA ILE A 22 -1.18 1.66 -1.60
C ILE A 22 -0.27 0.45 -1.80
N GLY A 23 0.80 0.35 -1.01
CA GLY A 23 1.81 -0.70 -1.16
C GLY A 23 1.34 -2.13 -0.84
N ILE A 24 0.03 -2.34 -0.65
CA ILE A 24 -0.55 -3.63 -0.25
C ILE A 24 -0.69 -4.52 -1.48
N ARG A 25 -0.27 -5.79 -1.34
CA ARG A 25 -0.27 -6.75 -2.43
C ARG A 25 -0.62 -8.15 -1.96
N LYS A 26 -1.37 -8.89 -2.77
CA LYS A 26 -1.63 -10.32 -2.58
C LYS A 26 -0.48 -11.12 -3.18
N ILE A 27 0.29 -11.78 -2.33
CA ILE A 27 1.46 -12.58 -2.71
C ILE A 27 1.23 -14.00 -2.16
N ASN A 28 1.29 -15.00 -3.03
CA ASN A 28 1.00 -16.40 -2.70
C ASN A 28 -0.35 -16.58 -1.97
N GLY A 29 -1.37 -15.84 -2.39
CA GLY A 29 -2.72 -15.88 -1.81
C GLY A 29 -2.93 -15.09 -0.52
N ILE A 30 -1.88 -14.49 0.05
CA ILE A 30 -1.93 -13.74 1.30
C ILE A 30 -1.78 -12.24 1.02
N TRP A 31 -2.62 -11.41 1.65
CA TRP A 31 -2.46 -9.96 1.62
C TRP A 31 -1.28 -9.54 2.49
N GLN A 32 -0.33 -8.84 1.87
CA GLN A 32 0.92 -8.42 2.48
C GLN A 32 1.09 -6.90 2.38
N VAL A 33 1.76 -6.33 3.38
CA VAL A 33 2.13 -4.92 3.45
C VAL A 33 3.64 -4.77 3.29
N PRO A 34 4.13 -3.60 2.83
CA PRO A 34 5.56 -3.28 2.86
C PRO A 34 6.10 -3.44 4.28
N ALA A 35 7.05 -4.35 4.46
CA ALA A 35 7.64 -4.70 5.74
C ALA A 35 8.32 -3.48 6.35
N GLN A 36 7.94 -3.14 7.57
CA GLN A 36 8.39 -1.90 8.20
C GLN A 36 9.60 -2.10 9.12
N ASN A 37 9.98 -3.33 9.42
CA ASN A 37 10.98 -3.63 10.42
C ASN A 37 12.43 -3.28 9.97
N ASN A 38 13.25 -2.88 10.94
CA ASN A 38 14.63 -2.42 10.71
C ASN A 38 15.53 -3.53 10.12
N VAL A 39 15.27 -4.79 10.43
CA VAL A 39 16.08 -5.92 9.98
C VAL A 39 15.90 -6.12 8.46
N THR A 40 14.67 -6.10 7.97
CA THR A 40 14.37 -6.17 6.54
C THR A 40 14.94 -4.95 5.82
N ALA A 41 14.76 -3.75 6.37
CA ALA A 41 15.28 -2.50 5.79
C ALA A 41 16.80 -2.51 5.62
N SER A 42 17.54 -2.93 6.65
CA SER A 42 19.01 -2.96 6.63
C SER A 42 19.57 -4.08 5.76
N THR A 43 18.85 -5.20 5.63
CA THR A 43 19.30 -6.37 4.86
C THR A 43 19.12 -6.17 3.36
N MET A 44 18.02 -5.54 2.92
CA MET A 44 17.74 -5.37 1.49
C MET A 44 18.46 -4.15 0.90
N GLY A 45 18.85 -3.17 1.72
CA GLY A 45 19.51 -1.95 1.29
C GLY A 45 18.52 -0.90 0.77
N TRP A 46 18.81 0.38 1.00
CA TRP A 46 17.91 1.51 0.74
C TRP A 46 17.50 1.72 -0.73
N SER A 47 18.14 1.01 -1.66
CA SER A 47 17.87 1.03 -3.11
C SER A 47 16.91 -0.07 -3.57
N THR A 48 16.42 -0.92 -2.66
CA THR A 48 15.49 -2.00 -3.01
C THR A 48 14.06 -1.69 -2.57
N PRO A 49 13.05 -2.21 -3.30
CA PRO A 49 11.66 -2.18 -2.83
C PRO A 49 11.56 -2.85 -1.46
N PHE A 50 10.67 -2.36 -0.60
CA PHE A 50 10.37 -2.97 0.69
C PHE A 50 10.19 -4.49 0.54
N GLY A 51 10.68 -5.25 1.52
CA GLY A 51 10.20 -6.62 1.71
C GLY A 51 8.70 -6.62 1.99
N TYR A 52 8.07 -7.78 1.99
CA TYR A 52 6.64 -7.91 2.28
C TYR A 52 6.42 -8.81 3.51
N GLU A 53 5.47 -8.42 4.36
CA GLU A 53 5.03 -9.22 5.51
C GLU A 53 3.50 -9.32 5.53
N PRO A 54 2.90 -10.39 6.09
CA PRO A 54 1.46 -10.53 6.17
C PRO A 54 0.78 -9.31 6.82
N ALA A 55 -0.31 -8.83 6.22
CA ALA A 55 -1.10 -7.76 6.80
C ALA A 55 -1.81 -8.25 8.07
N VAL A 56 -1.37 -7.78 9.23
CA VAL A 56 -1.98 -8.14 10.53
C VAL A 56 -3.23 -7.33 10.85
N ASN A 57 -3.30 -6.10 10.33
CA ASN A 57 -4.45 -5.21 10.43
C ASN A 57 -4.88 -4.80 9.02
N SER A 58 -6.19 -4.71 8.81
CA SER A 58 -6.74 -4.27 7.53
C SER A 58 -7.94 -3.36 7.71
N THR A 59 -8.19 -2.50 6.72
CA THR A 59 -9.33 -1.58 6.70
C THR A 59 -10.14 -1.74 5.41
N TRP A 60 -10.35 -2.99 4.99
CA TRP A 60 -11.18 -3.33 3.83
C TRP A 60 -12.55 -2.67 3.90
N ARG A 61 -13.07 -2.24 2.76
CA ARG A 61 -14.47 -1.82 2.65
C ARG A 61 -15.36 -3.04 2.88
N VAL A 62 -16.58 -2.82 3.37
CA VAL A 62 -17.55 -3.91 3.52
C VAL A 62 -17.74 -4.62 2.17
N GLY A 63 -17.51 -5.94 2.15
CA GLY A 63 -17.57 -6.77 0.95
C GLY A 63 -16.21 -7.08 0.32
N GLU A 64 -15.15 -6.35 0.69
CA GLU A 64 -13.80 -6.51 0.17
C GLU A 64 -12.95 -7.42 1.07
N PRO A 65 -11.91 -8.10 0.52
CA PRO A 65 -11.59 -8.23 -0.90
C PRO A 65 -12.59 -9.17 -1.61
N ASP A 66 -13.14 -8.75 -2.75
CA ASP A 66 -14.17 -9.51 -3.47
C ASP A 66 -13.63 -10.25 -4.71
N GLY A 67 -12.38 -9.96 -5.11
CA GLY A 67 -11.72 -10.58 -6.26
C GLY A 67 -12.32 -10.17 -7.61
N CYS A 68 -13.13 -9.12 -7.65
CA CYS A 68 -13.87 -8.75 -8.85
C CYS A 68 -13.05 -7.93 -9.85
N CYS A 69 -13.36 -8.27 -11.10
CA CYS A 69 -13.57 -7.41 -12.27
C CYS A 69 -12.41 -7.40 -13.30
N PRO A 70 -11.12 -7.28 -12.94
CA PRO A 70 -10.00 -7.50 -13.86
C PRO A 70 -9.28 -8.84 -13.63
N PRO A 71 -8.50 -9.31 -14.62
CA PRO A 71 -7.45 -10.31 -14.38
C PRO A 71 -6.42 -9.75 -13.37
N ASP A 72 -5.91 -10.61 -12.48
CA ASP A 72 -4.85 -10.27 -11.50
C ASP A 72 -5.28 -9.23 -10.42
N VAL A 73 -6.32 -9.58 -9.64
CA VAL A 73 -6.77 -8.80 -8.48
C VAL A 73 -5.84 -9.05 -7.28
N THR A 74 -4.62 -8.53 -7.39
CA THR A 74 -3.55 -8.70 -6.40
C THR A 74 -3.00 -7.40 -5.84
N CYS A 75 -3.51 -6.23 -6.24
CA CYS A 75 -3.16 -4.95 -5.64
C CYS A 75 -4.33 -4.41 -4.81
N ALA A 76 -4.08 -3.37 -4.01
CA ALA A 76 -5.14 -2.65 -3.33
C ALA A 76 -5.06 -1.15 -3.62
N ILE A 77 -6.24 -0.54 -3.72
CA ILE A 77 -6.41 0.91 -3.70
C ILE A 77 -7.13 1.28 -2.41
N SER A 78 -6.96 2.52 -1.98
CA SER A 78 -7.73 3.08 -0.89
C SER A 78 -8.50 4.30 -1.36
N ASN A 79 -9.61 4.58 -0.67
CA ASN A 79 -10.49 5.71 -0.93
C ASN A 79 -11.23 5.65 -2.28
N TYR A 80 -11.40 4.47 -2.87
CA TYR A 80 -12.19 4.31 -4.09
C TYR A 80 -13.64 4.77 -3.91
N ALA A 81 -14.26 4.44 -2.76
CA ALA A 81 -15.62 4.86 -2.41
C ALA A 81 -15.69 6.12 -1.53
N GLY A 82 -14.58 6.89 -1.38
CA GLY A 82 -14.56 8.08 -0.54
C GLY A 82 -14.55 7.84 0.99
N THR A 83 -14.32 6.59 1.42
CA THR A 83 -14.36 6.19 2.85
C THR A 83 -13.00 5.87 3.45
N TYR A 84 -11.89 6.10 2.72
CA TYR A 84 -10.52 5.71 3.09
C TYR A 84 -10.31 4.20 3.33
N ASN A 85 -11.31 3.36 3.12
CA ASN A 85 -11.17 1.91 3.17
C ASN A 85 -10.34 1.37 1.99
N TRP A 86 -9.97 0.09 2.07
CA TRP A 86 -9.27 -0.62 1.01
C TRP A 86 -10.25 -1.40 0.13
N ASP A 87 -9.93 -1.47 -1.15
CA ASP A 87 -10.61 -2.26 -2.17
C ASP A 87 -9.55 -3.08 -2.91
N ASP A 88 -9.82 -4.36 -3.19
CA ASP A 88 -8.90 -5.13 -4.02
C ASP A 88 -9.03 -4.72 -5.49
N ALA A 89 -7.90 -4.74 -6.17
CA ALA A 89 -7.76 -4.04 -7.43
C ALA A 89 -6.80 -4.78 -8.37
N GLY A 90 -7.12 -4.75 -9.65
CA GLY A 90 -6.24 -5.21 -10.72
C GLY A 90 -5.05 -4.28 -10.84
N CYS A 91 -3.83 -4.79 -10.63
CA CYS A 91 -2.61 -3.98 -10.57
C CYS A 91 -2.33 -3.13 -11.82
N GLN A 92 -2.86 -3.53 -12.97
CA GLN A 92 -2.67 -2.87 -14.27
C GLN A 92 -3.90 -2.07 -14.72
N THR A 93 -4.95 -2.01 -13.91
CA THR A 93 -6.21 -1.36 -14.28
C THR A 93 -6.23 0.08 -13.79
N VAL A 94 -6.53 1.02 -14.67
CA VAL A 94 -6.80 2.41 -14.27
C VAL A 94 -8.24 2.48 -13.77
N TRP A 95 -8.43 2.45 -12.45
CA TRP A 95 -9.74 2.41 -11.82
C TRP A 95 -10.52 3.73 -11.89
N THR A 96 -9.80 4.86 -11.97
CA THR A 96 -10.39 6.19 -12.19
C THR A 96 -9.43 7.10 -12.95
N GLY A 97 -9.97 8.16 -13.59
CA GLY A 97 -9.18 9.19 -14.28
C GLY A 97 -8.29 10.04 -13.36
N LYS A 98 -8.42 9.91 -12.03
CA LYS A 98 -7.59 10.59 -11.02
C LYS A 98 -7.13 9.58 -9.96
N THR A 99 -6.23 8.67 -10.33
CA THR A 99 -5.64 7.71 -9.40
C THR A 99 -4.26 8.18 -8.93
N GLY A 100 -4.09 8.33 -7.61
CA GLY A 100 -2.80 8.68 -6.99
C GLY A 100 -1.99 7.45 -6.57
N VAL A 101 -0.80 7.68 -6.01
CA VAL A 101 0.03 6.65 -5.37
C VAL A 101 0.49 7.17 -4.01
N VAL A 102 0.45 6.31 -3.00
CA VAL A 102 0.99 6.60 -1.67
C VAL A 102 2.41 6.05 -1.59
N CYS A 103 3.38 6.95 -1.43
CA CYS A 103 4.76 6.57 -1.18
C CYS A 103 5.03 6.41 0.32
N GLN A 104 5.81 5.40 0.66
CA GLN A 104 6.33 5.16 2.00
C GLN A 104 7.85 5.12 1.94
N ARG A 105 8.50 5.62 3.00
CA ARG A 105 9.94 5.47 3.24
C ARG A 105 10.16 4.93 4.65
N TYR A 106 11.26 4.24 4.87
CA TYR A 106 11.69 3.91 6.23
C TYR A 106 12.14 5.18 6.96
N THR A 107 11.84 5.28 8.26
CA THR A 107 12.28 6.40 9.10
C THR A 107 13.80 6.58 9.13
N PHE A 108 14.56 5.49 8.93
CA PHE A 108 16.01 5.47 9.03
C PHE A 108 16.71 5.56 7.67
N GLN A 109 15.95 5.68 6.57
CA GLN A 109 16.51 5.89 5.25
C GLN A 109 17.20 7.25 5.22
N PRO A 110 18.50 7.33 4.86
CA PRO A 110 19.17 8.61 4.71
C PRO A 110 18.43 9.47 3.68
N VAL A 111 18.16 10.72 4.04
CA VAL A 111 17.64 11.72 3.11
C VAL A 111 18.88 12.49 2.63
N PHE A 112 19.23 12.32 1.36
CA PHE A 112 20.31 13.07 0.71
C PHE A 112 19.76 14.32 0.06
#